data_AF-C5SZK1-F1
#
_entry.id   AF-C5SZK1-F1
#
_cell.length_a   1.000
_cell.length_b   1.000
_cell.length_c   1.000
_cell.angle_alpha   90.00
_cell.angle_beta   90.00
_cell.angle_gamma   90.00
#
_symmetry.space_group_name_H-M   'P 1'
#
loop_
_entity.id
_entity.type
_entity.pdbx_description
1 polymer ?
#
loop_
_entity_poly.entity_id
_entity_poly.type
_entity_poly.pdbx_seq_one_letter_code
_entity_poly.pdbx_strand_id
1 'polypeptide(L)'
;MYASDALPPALQGQVRIHLCVYHSQFPLLLRSAIEQQLDTLLNRRGTPASHDLALRRPALRVLIDAHPEPHHLFIVLGSPVTEVGRDHDYDYDWAVVEPSSMRSLIQLAGRVRRHRPGAVGGVNMVVLDSNLRHYEKPQKPAYEKPGFETAHAPFKLKSHHLHDLLGREVGEAKAWAVDAQPRIALPADKLVRSRRWTDLEHARMHDSLLPKPQGTTTPTHAACLQ
;
A
#
# COMPACT_ATOMS: atom_id res chain seq x y z
N MET A 1 18.16 5.44 15.27
CA MET A 1 17.84 4.62 16.45
C MET A 1 17.27 3.31 15.91
N TYR A 2 18.13 2.31 15.70
CA TYR A 2 17.65 0.98 15.28
C TYR A 2 17.01 0.34 16.51
N ALA A 3 15.73 -0.02 16.43
CA ALA A 3 15.10 -0.84 17.45
C ALA A 3 15.72 -2.24 17.38
N SER A 4 16.83 -2.46 18.09
CA SER A 4 17.45 -3.77 18.29
C SER A 4 16.44 -4.80 18.82
N ASP A 5 15.39 -4.32 19.46
CA ASP A 5 14.39 -5.11 20.16
C ASP A 5 13.15 -5.41 19.29
N ALA A 6 13.11 -4.90 18.05
CA ALA A 6 12.00 -5.15 17.13
C ALA A 6 12.02 -6.58 16.54
N LEU A 7 13.17 -7.25 16.58
CA LEU A 7 13.31 -8.64 16.12
C LEU A 7 13.16 -9.61 17.30
N PRO A 8 12.52 -10.78 17.08
CA PRO A 8 12.51 -11.86 18.06
C PRO A 8 13.94 -12.17 18.56
N PRO A 9 14.12 -12.53 19.84
CA PRO A 9 15.46 -12.77 20.41
C PRO A 9 16.32 -13.75 19.59
N ALA A 10 15.69 -14.76 18.98
CA ALA A 10 16.35 -15.75 18.13
C ALA A 10 16.95 -15.18 16.83
N LEU A 11 16.52 -14.00 16.38
CA LEU A 11 16.98 -13.35 15.15
C LEU A 11 17.88 -12.13 15.40
N GLN A 12 18.04 -11.71 16.66
CA GLN A 12 18.90 -10.59 17.01
C GLN A 12 20.36 -10.90 16.66
N GLY A 13 21.01 -10.00 15.93
CA GLY A 13 22.39 -10.17 15.46
C GLY A 13 22.57 -11.19 14.31
N GLN A 14 21.50 -11.83 13.83
CA GLN A 14 21.55 -12.79 12.71
C GLN A 14 20.91 -12.25 11.43
N VAL A 15 20.35 -11.03 11.48
CA VAL A 15 19.60 -10.42 10.39
C VAL A 15 20.30 -9.16 9.89
N ARG A 16 20.50 -9.10 8.57
CA ARG A 16 21.00 -7.94 7.85
C ARG A 16 19.89 -7.27 7.06
N ILE A 17 19.67 -5.98 7.31
CA ILE A 17 18.68 -5.19 6.57
C ILE A 17 19.38 -4.37 5.49
N HIS A 18 18.92 -4.53 4.26
CA HIS A 18 19.28 -3.73 3.10
C HIS A 18 18.10 -2.84 2.74
N LEU A 19 18.23 -1.53 3.00
CA LEU A 19 17.14 -0.57 2.80
C LEU A 19 17.35 0.22 1.50
N CYS A 20 16.35 0.20 0.62
CA CYS A 20 16.27 1.06 -0.54
C CYS A 20 15.11 2.04 -0.36
N VAL A 21 15.40 3.34 -0.37
CA VAL A 21 14.38 4.39 -0.29
C VAL A 21 14.03 4.84 -1.70
N TYR A 22 12.74 4.85 -2.03
CA TYR A 22 12.26 5.23 -3.36
C TYR A 22 11.02 6.12 -3.27
N HIS A 23 11.14 7.34 -3.79
CA HIS A 23 10.06 8.34 -3.77
C HIS A 23 10.19 9.32 -4.94
N SER A 24 9.10 10.04 -5.23
CA SER A 24 9.04 10.99 -6.34
C SER A 24 9.88 12.27 -6.18
N GLN A 25 10.45 12.52 -4.99
CA GLN A 25 11.29 13.70 -4.72
C GLN A 25 12.74 13.55 -5.20
N PHE A 26 13.13 12.41 -5.78
CA PHE A 26 14.45 12.26 -6.39
C PHE A 26 14.51 12.93 -7.78
N PRO A 27 15.68 13.44 -8.20
CA PRO A 27 15.93 13.81 -9.59
C PRO A 27 15.52 12.69 -10.55
N LEU A 28 14.92 13.04 -11.69
CA LEU A 28 14.34 12.08 -12.62
C LEU A 28 15.34 11.01 -13.08
N LEU A 29 16.60 11.40 -13.32
CA LEU A 29 17.67 10.45 -13.69
C LEU A 29 17.94 9.42 -12.58
N LEU A 30 18.04 9.86 -11.32
CA LEU A 30 18.25 8.96 -10.19
C LEU A 30 17.04 8.06 -9.97
N ARG A 31 15.84 8.62 -10.12
CA ARG A 31 14.60 7.85 -10.05
C ARG A 31 14.57 6.73 -11.09
N SER A 32 14.89 7.04 -12.35
CA SER A 32 14.95 6.06 -13.44
C SER A 32 16.02 4.99 -13.18
N ALA A 33 17.19 5.37 -12.66
CA ALA A 33 18.23 4.42 -12.31
C ALA A 33 17.79 3.47 -11.18
N ILE A 34 17.12 3.98 -10.14
CA ILE A 34 16.57 3.17 -9.04
C ILE A 34 15.48 2.24 -9.58
N GLU A 35 14.56 2.73 -10.41
CA GLU A 35 13.51 1.91 -11.03
C GLU A 35 14.11 0.75 -11.83
N GLN A 36 15.10 1.02 -12.67
CA GLN A 36 15.78 -0.01 -13.47
C GLN A 36 16.50 -1.06 -12.59
N GLN A 37 17.14 -0.61 -11.51
CA GLN A 37 17.76 -1.52 -10.55
C GLN A 37 16.70 -2.39 -9.88
N LEU A 38 15.65 -1.80 -9.30
CA LEU A 38 14.59 -2.55 -8.64
C LEU A 38 13.89 -3.52 -9.59
N ASP A 39 13.65 -3.14 -10.84
CA ASP A 39 13.02 -4.00 -11.85
C ASP A 39 13.88 -5.22 -12.11
N THR A 40 15.19 -5.02 -12.24
CA THR A 40 16.14 -6.11 -12.45
C THR A 40 16.24 -7.01 -11.22
N LEU A 41 16.30 -6.45 -10.01
CA LEU A 41 16.54 -7.21 -8.78
C LEU A 41 15.30 -7.95 -8.28
N LEU A 42 14.11 -7.37 -8.43
CA LEU A 42 12.85 -7.91 -7.91
C LEU A 42 12.06 -8.74 -8.92
N ASN A 43 12.53 -8.85 -10.17
CA ASN A 43 11.91 -9.74 -11.14
C ASN A 43 12.08 -11.21 -10.73
N ARG A 44 10.98 -11.90 -10.42
CA ARG A 44 10.97 -13.34 -10.07
C ARG A 44 10.35 -14.23 -11.17
N ARG A 45 10.17 -13.74 -12.40
CA ARG A 45 9.60 -14.55 -13.50
C ARG A 45 10.40 -15.85 -13.72
N GLY A 46 9.70 -16.96 -13.92
CA GLY A 46 10.30 -18.27 -14.19
C GLY A 46 11.06 -18.90 -13.02
N THR A 47 10.96 -18.30 -11.82
CA THR A 47 11.64 -18.82 -10.62
C THR A 47 10.89 -20.04 -10.08
N PRO A 48 11.51 -21.22 -9.99
CA PRO A 48 10.89 -22.40 -9.39
C PRO A 48 10.72 -22.18 -7.88
N ALA A 49 9.67 -22.78 -7.30
CA ALA A 49 9.33 -22.62 -5.88
C ALA A 49 10.45 -23.04 -4.90
N SER A 50 11.40 -23.87 -5.35
CA SER A 50 12.49 -24.41 -4.53
C SER A 50 13.76 -23.55 -4.49
N HIS A 51 13.99 -22.67 -5.47
CA HIS A 51 15.21 -21.86 -5.51
C HIS A 51 14.97 -20.52 -6.19
N ASP A 52 15.27 -19.45 -5.45
CA ASP A 52 15.09 -18.11 -5.96
C ASP A 52 16.26 -17.63 -6.84
N LEU A 53 16.02 -17.57 -8.16
CA LEU A 53 17.05 -17.22 -9.15
C LEU A 53 17.56 -15.79 -9.00
N ALA A 54 16.73 -14.89 -8.47
CA ALA A 54 17.12 -13.51 -8.27
C ALA A 54 18.28 -13.38 -7.26
N LEU A 55 18.38 -14.28 -6.28
CA LEU A 55 19.49 -14.28 -5.30
C LEU A 55 20.86 -14.55 -5.93
N ARG A 56 20.91 -15.08 -7.16
CA ARG A 56 22.15 -15.29 -7.91
C ARG A 56 22.59 -14.07 -8.73
N ARG A 57 21.78 -13.00 -8.76
CA ARG A 57 22.15 -11.78 -9.47
C ARG A 57 23.38 -11.16 -8.83
N PRO A 58 24.40 -10.75 -9.61
CA PRO A 58 25.66 -10.22 -9.07
C PRO A 58 25.46 -9.10 -8.04
N ALA A 59 24.52 -8.18 -8.31
CA ALA A 59 24.22 -7.07 -7.41
C ALA A 59 23.68 -7.50 -6.04
N LEU A 60 22.82 -8.53 -5.97
CA LEU A 60 22.36 -9.07 -4.68
C LEU A 60 23.45 -9.94 -4.04
N ARG A 61 24.20 -10.70 -4.84
CA ARG A 61 25.22 -11.60 -4.33
C ARG A 61 26.36 -10.84 -3.64
N VAL A 62 26.81 -9.73 -4.21
CA VAL A 62 27.81 -8.85 -3.57
C VAL A 62 27.32 -8.34 -2.22
N LEU A 63 26.05 -7.97 -2.10
CA LEU A 63 25.46 -7.48 -0.85
C LEU A 63 25.29 -8.57 0.22
N ILE A 64 25.04 -9.81 -0.22
CA ILE A 64 24.97 -10.99 0.65
C ILE A 64 26.39 -11.37 1.12
N ASP A 65 27.34 -11.48 0.21
CA ASP A 65 28.73 -11.89 0.50
C ASP A 65 29.50 -10.91 1.38
N ALA A 66 29.13 -9.63 1.34
CA ALA A 66 29.77 -8.60 2.15
C ALA A 66 29.50 -8.75 3.65
N HIS A 67 28.55 -9.61 4.04
CA HIS A 67 27.96 -9.62 5.37
C HIS A 67 27.82 -11.07 5.91
N PRO A 68 28.31 -11.37 7.12
CA PRO A 68 28.33 -12.74 7.66
C PRO A 68 26.96 -13.23 8.17
N GLU A 69 25.97 -12.34 8.32
CA GLU A 69 24.65 -12.69 8.82
C GLU A 69 23.93 -13.69 7.90
N PRO A 70 23.31 -14.76 8.43
CA PRO A 70 22.66 -15.77 7.59
C PRO A 70 21.34 -15.29 6.95
N HIS A 71 20.71 -14.27 7.51
CA HIS A 71 19.41 -13.77 7.05
C HIS A 71 19.54 -12.36 6.49
N HIS A 72 19.15 -12.17 5.22
CA HIS A 72 19.16 -10.85 4.57
C HIS A 72 17.75 -10.41 4.19
N LEU A 73 17.36 -9.22 4.62
CA LEU A 73 16.08 -8.59 4.27
C LEU A 73 16.34 -7.41 3.35
N PHE A 74 15.85 -7.49 2.12
CA PHE A 74 15.85 -6.38 1.17
C PHE A 74 14.52 -5.65 1.26
N ILE A 75 14.53 -4.43 1.81
CA ILE A 75 13.34 -3.63 2.08
C ILE A 75 13.33 -2.43 1.15
N VAL A 76 12.25 -2.27 0.40
CA VAL A 76 11.99 -1.05 -0.38
C VAL A 76 11.00 -0.19 0.40
N LEU A 77 11.45 0.96 0.88
CA LEU A 77 10.60 1.99 1.46
C LEU A 77 10.12 2.91 0.34
N GLY A 78 8.92 2.65 -0.15
CA GLY A 78 8.30 3.36 -1.26
C GLY A 78 7.29 4.42 -0.83
N SER A 79 7.23 5.56 -1.53
CA SER A 79 6.02 6.41 -1.50
C SER A 79 4.95 5.85 -2.48
N PRO A 80 3.73 6.42 -2.54
CA PRO A 80 2.66 5.94 -3.44
C PRO A 80 3.03 5.83 -4.92
N VAL A 81 4.17 6.40 -5.32
CA VAL A 81 4.75 6.23 -6.64
C VAL A 81 5.06 4.76 -6.98
N THR A 82 5.26 3.88 -5.99
CA THR A 82 5.40 2.42 -6.22
C THR A 82 4.11 1.74 -6.68
N GLU A 83 2.95 2.34 -6.38
CA GLU A 83 1.65 1.77 -6.75
C GLU A 83 1.41 1.88 -8.26
N VAL A 84 1.91 2.95 -8.87
CA VAL A 84 1.64 3.33 -10.25
C VAL A 84 2.87 3.14 -11.13
N GLY A 85 2.83 2.12 -11.98
CA GLY A 85 3.88 1.81 -12.94
C GLY A 85 3.44 0.65 -13.83
N ARG A 86 3.47 0.85 -15.15
CA ARG A 86 2.83 -0.05 -16.12
C ARG A 86 3.61 -1.34 -16.39
N ASP A 87 4.86 -1.44 -15.95
CA ASP A 87 5.71 -2.60 -16.28
C ASP A 87 6.71 -2.99 -15.18
N HIS A 88 6.53 -2.49 -13.95
CA HIS A 88 7.44 -2.87 -12.87
C HIS A 88 7.22 -4.33 -12.49
N ASP A 89 8.27 -5.11 -12.66
CA ASP A 89 8.32 -6.55 -12.40
C ASP A 89 8.54 -6.89 -10.93
N TYR A 90 8.18 -5.96 -10.04
CA TYR A 90 8.33 -6.11 -8.61
C TYR A 90 7.47 -7.27 -8.11
N ASP A 91 8.15 -8.27 -7.56
CA ASP A 91 7.53 -9.39 -6.86
C ASP A 91 8.07 -9.41 -5.42
N TYR A 92 7.31 -8.80 -4.52
CA TYR A 92 7.60 -8.76 -3.10
C TYR A 92 7.13 -10.03 -2.40
N ASP A 93 7.91 -10.48 -1.41
CA ASP A 93 7.53 -11.58 -0.51
C ASP A 93 6.40 -11.20 0.43
N TRP A 94 6.49 -9.99 0.97
CA TRP A 94 5.52 -9.41 1.87
C TRP A 94 5.50 -7.90 1.74
N ALA A 95 4.44 -7.28 2.24
CA ALA A 95 4.32 -5.84 2.29
C ALA A 95 3.73 -5.36 3.63
N VAL A 96 4.24 -4.23 4.12
CA VAL A 96 3.63 -3.46 5.21
C VAL A 96 3.18 -2.14 4.61
N VAL A 97 1.92 -1.78 4.80
CA VAL A 97 1.31 -0.65 4.11
C VAL A 97 0.55 0.28 5.05
N GLU A 98 0.83 1.56 4.89
CA GLU A 98 0.03 2.63 5.45
C GLU A 98 -1.24 2.82 4.61
N PRO A 99 -2.45 2.82 5.21
CA PRO A 99 -3.68 2.94 4.44
C PRO A 99 -3.90 4.36 3.91
N SER A 100 -4.17 4.46 2.61
CA SER A 100 -4.51 5.72 1.95
C SER A 100 -5.81 5.66 1.15
N SER A 101 -6.00 4.58 0.38
CA SER A 101 -7.23 4.27 -0.36
C SER A 101 -7.31 2.76 -0.65
N MET A 102 -8.52 2.28 -0.95
CA MET A 102 -8.74 0.92 -1.43
C MET A 102 -8.00 0.67 -2.75
N ARG A 103 -7.92 1.67 -3.62
CA ARG A 103 -7.07 1.61 -4.84
C ARG A 103 -5.63 1.25 -4.51
N SER A 104 -5.02 2.01 -3.60
CA SER A 104 -3.61 1.87 -3.22
C SER A 104 -3.36 0.46 -2.68
N LEU A 105 -4.24 -0.01 -1.80
CA LEU A 105 -4.16 -1.35 -1.21
C LEU A 105 -4.22 -2.45 -2.28
N ILE A 106 -5.19 -2.38 -3.21
CA ILE A 106 -5.34 -3.36 -4.29
C ILE A 106 -4.12 -3.36 -5.23
N GLN A 107 -3.60 -2.17 -5.57
CA GLN A 107 -2.43 -2.06 -6.45
C GLN A 107 -1.19 -2.67 -5.80
N LEU A 108 -0.97 -2.43 -4.51
CA LEU A 108 0.14 -3.02 -3.78
C LEU A 108 -0.01 -4.53 -3.62
N ALA A 109 -1.22 -5.02 -3.33
CA ALA A 109 -1.50 -6.46 -3.27
C ALA A 109 -1.10 -7.16 -4.58
N GLY A 110 -1.34 -6.53 -5.73
CA GLY A 110 -0.91 -7.02 -7.05
C GLY A 110 0.60 -6.99 -7.32
N ARG A 111 1.42 -6.47 -6.37
CA ARG A 111 2.89 -6.53 -6.38
C ARG A 111 3.45 -7.57 -5.41
N VAL A 112 2.61 -8.13 -4.53
CA VAL A 112 3.01 -9.19 -3.59
C VAL A 112 2.79 -10.54 -4.28
N ARG A 113 3.83 -11.37 -4.39
CA ARG A 113 3.79 -12.67 -5.08
C ARG A 113 3.28 -12.61 -6.53
N ARG A 114 3.64 -11.55 -7.26
CA ARG A 114 3.11 -11.26 -8.60
C ARG A 114 3.39 -12.34 -9.65
N HIS A 115 4.58 -12.94 -9.63
CA HIS A 115 5.04 -13.88 -10.67
C HIS A 115 5.22 -15.30 -10.16
N ARG A 116 4.81 -15.58 -8.91
CA ARG A 116 5.00 -16.88 -8.26
C ARG A 116 3.68 -17.64 -8.23
N PRO A 117 3.56 -18.76 -8.97
CA PRO A 117 2.38 -19.60 -8.90
C PRO A 117 2.28 -20.29 -7.53
N GLY A 118 1.07 -20.72 -7.18
CA GLY A 118 0.79 -21.51 -5.97
C GLY A 118 0.00 -20.77 -4.91
N ALA A 119 -0.51 -21.53 -3.94
CA ALA A 119 -1.32 -21.00 -2.85
C ALA A 119 -0.49 -20.13 -1.90
N VAL A 120 -1.15 -19.13 -1.32
CA VAL A 120 -0.58 -18.30 -0.26
C VAL A 120 -0.66 -19.07 1.06
N GLY A 121 0.50 -19.42 1.64
CA GLY A 121 0.58 -20.24 2.86
C GLY A 121 0.35 -19.51 4.18
N GLY A 122 0.18 -18.18 4.16
CA GLY A 122 0.00 -17.35 5.35
C GLY A 122 -0.11 -15.86 5.02
N VAL A 123 -0.29 -15.02 6.05
CA VAL A 123 -0.40 -13.56 5.88
C VAL A 123 0.90 -13.00 5.29
N ASN A 124 0.81 -12.39 4.11
CA ASN A 124 1.91 -11.78 3.38
C ASN A 124 1.74 -10.27 3.20
N MET A 125 0.64 -9.69 3.66
CA MET A 125 0.45 -8.25 3.64
C MET A 125 -0.18 -7.81 4.96
N VAL A 126 0.42 -6.81 5.60
CA VAL A 126 -0.08 -6.20 6.84
C VAL A 126 -0.39 -4.74 6.55
N VAL A 127 -1.61 -4.34 6.90
CA VAL A 127 -2.06 -2.94 6.78
C VAL A 127 -2.07 -2.34 8.17
N LEU A 128 -1.48 -1.15 8.32
CA LEU A 128 -1.57 -0.39 9.57
C LEU A 128 -3.03 -0.04 9.83
N ASP A 129 -3.45 -0.11 11.09
CA ASP A 129 -4.86 0.16 11.45
C ASP A 129 -5.27 1.62 11.22
N SER A 130 -4.31 2.55 11.24
CA SER A 130 -4.56 3.93 10.82
C SER A 130 -3.29 4.51 10.18
N ASN A 131 -3.46 5.64 9.50
CA ASN A 131 -2.35 6.31 8.85
C ASN A 131 -1.66 7.32 9.77
N LEU A 132 -0.47 7.78 9.39
CA LEU A 132 0.33 8.71 10.21
C LEU A 132 -0.43 10.02 10.46
N ARG A 133 -1.16 10.51 9.45
CA ARG A 133 -1.91 11.75 9.52
C ARG A 133 -2.97 11.75 10.61
N HIS A 134 -3.62 10.62 10.86
CA HIS A 134 -4.58 10.47 11.96
C HIS A 134 -3.95 10.78 13.32
N TYR A 135 -2.73 10.26 13.56
CA TYR A 135 -2.00 10.47 14.81
C TYR A 135 -1.41 11.88 14.92
N GLU A 136 -0.89 12.44 13.84
CA GLU A 136 -0.34 13.80 13.83
C GLU A 136 -1.41 14.88 13.94
N LYS A 137 -2.60 14.64 13.35
CA LYS A 137 -3.69 15.62 13.26
C LYS A 137 -5.02 14.99 13.66
N PRO A 138 -5.23 14.71 14.96
CA PRO A 138 -6.50 14.17 15.44
C PRO A 138 -7.68 15.05 15.01
N GLN A 139 -8.84 14.42 14.76
CA GLN A 139 -10.11 15.07 14.36
C GLN A 139 -10.15 15.73 12.97
N LYS A 140 -9.02 15.78 12.26
CA LYS A 140 -8.96 16.17 10.84
C LYS A 140 -9.16 14.94 9.94
N PRO A 141 -9.50 15.13 8.66
CA PRO A 141 -9.55 14.01 7.73
C PRO A 141 -8.19 13.32 7.65
N ALA A 142 -8.18 12.01 7.83
CA ALA A 142 -6.96 11.20 7.80
C ALA A 142 -6.68 10.75 6.37
N TYR A 143 -7.70 10.32 5.63
CA TYR A 143 -7.56 9.80 4.28
C TYR A 143 -7.75 10.91 3.25
N GLU A 144 -6.98 11.98 3.42
CA GLU A 144 -6.88 13.10 2.49
C GLU A 144 -5.41 13.31 2.08
N LYS A 145 -5.15 13.53 0.79
CA LYS A 145 -3.81 13.82 0.22
C LYS A 145 -2.72 12.75 0.53
N PRO A 146 -2.79 11.55 -0.06
CA PRO A 146 -3.81 11.06 -0.98
C PRO A 146 -5.04 10.47 -0.27
N GLY A 147 -6.17 10.41 -0.99
CA GLY A 147 -7.41 9.81 -0.49
C GLY A 147 -8.65 10.62 -0.86
N PHE A 148 -9.81 10.16 -0.38
CA PHE A 148 -11.13 10.65 -0.78
C PHE A 148 -11.88 11.41 0.33
N GLU A 149 -11.34 11.44 1.54
CA GLU A 149 -11.97 12.09 2.69
C GLU A 149 -11.88 13.61 2.58
N THR A 150 -12.91 14.30 3.09
CA THR A 150 -12.93 15.76 3.17
C THR A 150 -13.25 16.25 4.57
N ALA A 151 -12.99 17.53 4.83
CA ALA A 151 -13.25 18.16 6.12
C ALA A 151 -14.75 18.22 6.52
N HIS A 152 -15.66 18.03 5.56
CA HIS A 152 -17.08 18.29 5.75
C HIS A 152 -17.96 17.09 5.38
N ALA A 153 -19.11 17.01 6.03
CA ALA A 153 -20.16 16.11 5.60
C ALA A 153 -20.56 16.40 4.15
N PRO A 154 -20.93 15.38 3.35
CA PRO A 154 -21.15 14.01 3.78
C PRO A 154 -19.94 13.07 3.58
N PHE A 155 -18.76 13.60 3.27
CA PHE A 155 -17.55 12.82 2.91
C PHE A 155 -16.48 12.81 4.01
N LYS A 156 -16.88 13.11 5.25
CA LYS A 156 -16.05 12.98 6.45
C LYS A 156 -16.32 11.63 7.11
N LEU A 157 -15.26 10.88 7.43
CA LEU A 157 -15.39 9.61 8.14
C LEU A 157 -15.58 9.85 9.64
N LYS A 158 -16.34 8.96 10.29
CA LYS A 158 -16.59 9.00 11.74
C LYS A 158 -15.51 8.30 12.56
N SER A 159 -14.80 7.36 11.94
CA SER A 159 -13.62 6.67 12.50
C SER A 159 -12.51 6.70 11.46
N HIS A 160 -11.27 6.67 11.94
CA HIS A 160 -10.08 6.57 11.10
C HIS A 160 -9.32 5.25 11.29
N HIS A 161 -9.91 4.31 12.03
CA HIS A 161 -9.39 2.97 12.21
C HIS A 161 -9.92 2.03 11.14
N LEU A 162 -9.04 1.27 10.49
CA LEU A 162 -9.40 0.37 9.42
C LEU A 162 -10.31 -0.77 9.88
N HIS A 163 -10.12 -1.29 11.10
CA HIS A 163 -11.00 -2.33 11.62
C HIS A 163 -12.47 -1.89 11.66
N ASP A 164 -12.74 -0.59 11.86
CA ASP A 164 -14.10 -0.03 11.76
C ASP A 164 -14.54 0.16 10.30
N LEU A 165 -13.60 0.58 9.43
CA LEU A 165 -13.89 1.02 8.07
C LEU A 165 -13.99 -0.12 7.05
N LEU A 166 -13.39 -1.28 7.33
CA LEU A 166 -13.31 -2.48 6.49
C LEU A 166 -14.15 -3.65 7.01
N GLY A 167 -15.09 -3.40 7.92
CA GLY A 167 -15.89 -4.46 8.54
C GLY A 167 -16.65 -5.34 7.54
N ARG A 168 -16.94 -4.87 6.32
CA ARG A 168 -17.59 -5.67 5.27
C ARG A 168 -16.60 -6.59 4.55
N GLU A 169 -15.41 -6.09 4.24
CA GLU A 169 -14.38 -6.78 3.50
C GLU A 169 -13.70 -7.85 4.37
N VAL A 170 -13.45 -7.53 5.64
CA VAL A 170 -12.81 -8.43 6.60
C VAL A 170 -13.82 -9.38 7.25
N GLY A 171 -15.06 -8.90 7.51
CA GLY A 171 -16.07 -9.69 8.19
C GLY A 171 -15.61 -10.18 9.56
N GLU A 172 -15.87 -11.45 9.87
CA GLU A 172 -15.38 -12.13 11.09
C GLU A 172 -14.00 -12.77 10.89
N ALA A 173 -13.45 -12.73 9.68
CA ALA A 173 -12.16 -13.35 9.38
C ALA A 173 -11.00 -12.49 9.93
N LYS A 174 -9.92 -13.15 10.36
CA LYS A 174 -8.69 -12.46 10.76
C LYS A 174 -7.84 -12.00 9.56
N ALA A 175 -8.20 -12.43 8.35
CA ALA A 175 -7.49 -12.12 7.13
C ALA A 175 -8.47 -12.03 5.95
N TRP A 176 -8.20 -11.13 5.02
CA TRP A 176 -9.00 -10.89 3.83
C TRP A 176 -8.14 -11.04 2.57
N ALA A 177 -8.67 -11.73 1.56
CA ALA A 177 -8.05 -11.81 0.24
C ALA A 177 -8.29 -10.51 -0.52
N VAL A 178 -7.26 -9.68 -0.63
CA VAL A 178 -7.36 -8.38 -1.30
C VAL A 178 -7.44 -8.56 -2.80
N ASP A 179 -8.60 -8.22 -3.37
CA ASP A 179 -8.86 -8.24 -4.81
C ASP A 179 -9.56 -6.95 -5.28
N ALA A 180 -9.89 -6.89 -6.57
CA ALA A 180 -10.52 -5.71 -7.16
C ALA A 180 -12.02 -5.57 -6.81
N GLN A 181 -12.66 -6.59 -6.22
CA GLN A 181 -14.11 -6.65 -6.04
C GLN A 181 -14.70 -5.45 -5.30
N PRO A 182 -14.15 -4.98 -4.15
CA PRO A 182 -14.73 -3.85 -3.40
C PRO A 182 -14.70 -2.54 -4.17
N ARG A 183 -13.84 -2.45 -5.19
CA ARG A 183 -13.67 -1.26 -6.00
C ARG A 183 -14.50 -1.27 -7.28
N ILE A 184 -14.75 -2.44 -7.87
CA ILE A 184 -15.53 -2.56 -9.11
C ILE A 184 -17.02 -2.75 -8.86
N ALA A 185 -17.38 -3.48 -7.79
CA ALA A 185 -18.76 -3.77 -7.48
C ALA A 185 -19.32 -2.68 -6.55
N LEU A 186 -20.43 -2.08 -6.95
CA LEU A 186 -21.26 -1.33 -6.02
C LEU A 186 -21.98 -2.32 -5.10
N PRO A 187 -21.99 -2.10 -3.78
CA PRO A 187 -22.78 -2.92 -2.88
C PRO A 187 -24.27 -2.80 -3.24
N ALA A 188 -25.01 -3.91 -3.07
CA ALA A 188 -26.47 -3.92 -3.26
C ALA A 188 -27.19 -3.02 -2.23
N ASP A 189 -26.58 -2.84 -1.06
CA ASP A 189 -27.09 -2.01 0.02
C ASP A 189 -26.76 -0.52 -0.16
N LYS A 190 -27.48 0.33 0.58
CA LYS A 190 -27.22 1.77 0.64
C LYS A 190 -25.79 2.07 1.08
N LEU A 191 -25.10 2.91 0.31
CA LEU A 191 -23.74 3.39 0.60
C LEU A 191 -23.68 4.14 1.94
N VAL A 192 -22.78 3.73 2.83
CA VAL A 192 -22.52 4.38 4.13
C VAL A 192 -21.17 5.10 4.10
N ARG A 193 -21.10 6.15 3.27
CA ARG A 193 -19.90 6.98 3.01
C ARG A 193 -19.19 7.63 4.20
N SER A 194 -19.80 7.64 5.39
CA SER A 194 -19.18 8.17 6.62
C SER A 194 -18.61 7.10 7.55
N ARG A 195 -18.80 5.81 7.23
CA ARG A 195 -18.37 4.68 8.08
C ARG A 195 -17.64 3.58 7.31
N ARG A 196 -17.73 3.53 5.99
CA ARG A 196 -17.09 2.50 5.17
C ARG A 196 -16.12 3.15 4.19
N TRP A 197 -14.91 2.60 4.12
CA TRP A 197 -13.84 3.20 3.33
C TRP A 197 -14.17 3.20 1.83
N THR A 198 -14.54 2.04 1.30
CA THR A 198 -14.95 1.87 -0.11
C THR A 198 -16.18 2.68 -0.49
N ASP A 199 -17.15 2.80 0.42
CA ASP A 199 -18.40 3.51 0.14
C ASP A 199 -18.15 5.02 0.04
N LEU A 200 -17.19 5.55 0.80
CA LEU A 200 -16.68 6.91 0.64
C LEU A 200 -16.10 7.11 -0.77
N GLU A 201 -15.24 6.21 -1.24
CA GLU A 201 -14.63 6.30 -2.57
C GLU A 201 -15.69 6.27 -3.68
N HIS A 202 -16.60 5.27 -3.63
CA HIS A 202 -17.71 5.15 -4.58
C HIS A 202 -18.58 6.41 -4.60
N ALA A 203 -18.97 6.92 -3.43
CA ALA A 203 -19.80 8.11 -3.34
C ALA A 203 -19.09 9.36 -3.86
N ARG A 204 -17.78 9.52 -3.61
CA ARG A 204 -16.98 10.65 -4.12
C ARG A 204 -16.81 10.58 -5.64
N MET A 205 -16.57 9.39 -6.19
CA MET A 205 -16.49 9.20 -7.64
C MET A 205 -17.82 9.54 -8.31
N HIS A 206 -18.94 9.04 -7.77
CA HIS A 206 -20.27 9.31 -8.30
C HIS A 206 -20.65 10.81 -8.24
N ASP A 207 -20.32 11.50 -7.14
CA ASP A 207 -20.54 12.96 -6.98
C ASP A 207 -19.68 13.82 -7.92
N SER A 208 -18.50 13.32 -8.29
CA SER A 208 -17.54 14.07 -9.12
C SER A 208 -17.71 13.81 -10.62
N LEU A 209 -18.17 12.62 -11.00
CA LEU A 209 -18.22 12.18 -12.40
C LEU A 209 -19.59 12.36 -13.06
N LEU A 210 -20.67 12.45 -12.28
CA LEU A 210 -22.00 12.65 -12.84
C LEU A 210 -22.38 14.14 -12.95
N PRO A 211 -23.17 14.52 -13.97
CA PRO A 211 -23.72 15.85 -14.07
C PRO A 211 -24.52 16.19 -12.82
N LYS A 212 -24.21 17.33 -12.22
CA LYS A 212 -24.99 17.84 -11.10
C LYS A 212 -26.31 18.43 -11.63
N PRO A 213 -27.45 18.20 -10.94
CA PRO A 213 -28.70 18.84 -11.29
C PRO A 213 -28.53 20.37 -11.32
N GLN A 214 -29.07 21.02 -12.35
CA GLN A 214 -29.00 22.47 -12.50
C GLN A 214 -29.52 23.15 -11.22
N GLY A 215 -28.69 24.01 -10.60
CA GLY A 215 -29.02 24.72 -9.36
C GLY A 215 -28.28 24.22 -8.10
N THR A 216 -27.48 23.15 -8.16
CA THR A 216 -26.60 22.78 -7.04
C THR A 216 -25.30 23.60 -7.07
N THR A 217 -25.16 24.53 -6.11
CA THR A 217 -23.92 25.26 -5.87
C THR A 217 -22.80 24.26 -5.58
N THR A 218 -21.84 24.17 -6.49
CA THR A 218 -20.60 23.43 -6.24
C THR A 218 -19.75 24.29 -5.32
N PRO A 219 -19.34 23.83 -4.12
CA PRO A 219 -18.28 24.52 -3.40
C PRO A 219 -17.03 24.44 -4.28
N THR A 220 -16.72 25.56 -4.93
CA THR A 220 -15.52 25.71 -5.75
C THR A 220 -14.31 25.39 -4.87
N HIS A 221 -13.33 24.68 -5.42
CA HIS A 221 -12.11 24.23 -4.74
C HIS A 221 -11.30 25.37 -4.08
N ALA A 222 -11.63 26.64 -4.38
CA ALA A 222 -11.10 27.83 -3.75
C ALA A 222 -11.64 28.09 -2.32
N ALA A 223 -12.82 27.57 -1.96
CA ALA A 223 -13.41 27.79 -0.64
C ALA A 223 -12.89 26.84 0.46
N CYS A 224 -12.05 25.86 0.10
CA CYS A 224 -11.48 24.87 1.03
C CYS A 224 -10.00 25.15 1.39
N LEU A 225 -9.49 26.33 1.01
CA LEU A 225 -8.12 26.79 1.26
C LEU A 225 -8.04 28.08 2.10
N GLN A 226 -9.12 28.46 2.80
CA GLN A 226 -9.07 29.49 3.83
C GLN A 226 -9.06 28.86 5.23
#